data_AF-A0A2L1U1H2-F1
#
_entry.id   AF-A0A2L1U1H2-F1
#
_cell.length_a   1.000
_cell.length_b   1.000
_cell.length_c   1.000
_cell.angle_alpha   90.00
_cell.angle_beta   90.00
_cell.angle_gamma   90.00
#
_symmetry.space_group_name_H-M   'P 1'
#
loop_
_entity.id
_entity.type
_entity.pdbx_description
1 polymer ?
#
loop_
_entity_poly.entity_id
_entity_poly.type
_entity_poly.pdbx_seq_one_letter_code
_entity_poly.pdbx_strand_id
1 'polypeptide(L)'
;MNSRVRISVISAICLLFACMTNPVAASQADESAKTSSFADEELIAHALGGISGEAATNSYEAFLANYEKGYRRFEADLILSSDGVLVARHDWDSYLFDYIQSTLPDDEKEGPIPFRDFKSHKIMGKYKPMGIKELIRLLDMYPDTYLVTDTKETDPNIIRKQFEIIVKKANEINPDVLNRIVPEIYSEDMLQIVRSVYAFPEMMLSVYMEDIPDDEALRILQEYQLTLIAIPENRADAKFLRKLNEQHVHVYVHTINSVEDYQRLKKLGVHGIYSDFLYKQEIELDLIRQARTAEDKSGFSKRMVQNMVGWMTKIMPKS
;
A
#
# COMPACT_ATOMS: atom_id res chain seq x y z
N MET A 1 89.53 1.16 12.64
CA MET A 1 89.54 1.59 14.05
C MET A 1 88.10 1.80 14.51
N ASN A 2 87.66 1.03 15.50
CA ASN A 2 86.48 1.19 16.39
C ASN A 2 85.10 1.41 15.73
N SER A 3 84.21 0.41 15.66
CA SER A 3 83.40 -0.21 16.73
C SER A 3 82.26 0.67 17.27
N ARG A 4 81.09 0.00 17.45
CA ARG A 4 79.79 0.38 18.07
C ARG A 4 78.67 0.45 17.02
N VAL A 5 77.88 -0.61 16.77
CA VAL A 5 76.87 -1.26 17.63
C VAL A 5 75.85 -0.26 18.18
N ARG A 6 74.64 -0.22 17.62
CA ARG A 6 73.44 -0.84 18.23
C ARG A 6 72.23 -0.87 17.27
N ILE A 7 71.57 -2.00 17.35
CA ILE A 7 70.31 -2.45 16.74
C ILE A 7 69.12 -1.66 17.31
N SER A 8 68.08 -1.46 16.49
CA SER A 8 66.62 -1.51 16.80
C SER A 8 65.84 -0.98 15.58
N VAL A 9 65.63 -1.79 14.52
CA VAL A 9 64.37 -2.48 14.15
C VAL A 9 63.10 -1.63 14.31
N ILE A 10 62.43 -1.28 13.19
CA ILE A 10 61.09 -1.74 12.76
C ILE A 10 60.51 -0.78 11.69
N SER A 11 60.21 -1.38 10.53
CA SER A 11 59.18 -1.09 9.50
C SER A 11 58.97 0.31 8.90
N ALA A 12 59.15 0.40 7.57
CA ALA A 12 58.07 0.64 6.61
C ALA A 12 58.65 0.68 5.18
N ILE A 13 58.50 -0.41 4.42
CA ILE A 13 58.79 -0.42 2.97
C ILE A 13 57.49 -0.04 2.25
N CYS A 14 57.48 1.16 1.69
CA CYS A 14 56.56 1.57 0.64
C CYS A 14 56.80 0.72 -0.61
N LEU A 15 55.80 -0.06 -1.03
CA LEU A 15 55.78 -0.67 -2.36
C LEU A 15 54.49 -0.29 -3.08
N LEU A 16 54.70 0.48 -4.14
CA LEU A 16 53.79 0.81 -5.21
C LEU A 16 53.12 -0.46 -5.76
N PHE A 17 51.79 -0.49 -5.73
CA PHE A 17 51.01 -1.34 -6.64
C PHE A 17 50.21 -0.44 -7.57
N ALA A 18 50.59 -0.48 -8.85
CA ALA A 18 49.83 0.09 -9.94
C ALA A 18 48.53 -0.72 -10.11
N CYS A 19 47.38 -0.10 -9.83
CA CYS A 19 46.09 -0.64 -10.22
C CYS A 19 45.89 -0.38 -11.72
N MET A 20 46.11 -1.42 -12.52
CA MET A 20 45.62 -1.48 -13.90
C MET A 20 44.08 -1.52 -13.85
N THR A 21 43.43 -0.48 -14.36
CA THR A 21 41.98 -0.43 -14.53
C THR A 21 41.60 -1.24 -15.77
N ASN A 22 41.07 -2.45 -15.57
CA ASN A 22 40.35 -3.18 -16.61
C ASN A 22 38.95 -2.55 -16.76
N PRO A 23 38.56 -2.02 -17.94
CA PRO A 23 37.20 -1.55 -18.17
C PRO A 23 36.37 -2.73 -18.73
N VAL A 24 36.17 -3.78 -17.93
CA VAL A 24 35.24 -4.87 -18.26
C VAL A 24 34.52 -5.28 -16.98
N ALA A 25 33.73 -4.35 -16.45
CA ALA A 25 32.72 -4.61 -15.42
C ALA A 25 31.74 -3.42 -15.35
N ALA A 26 31.26 -2.96 -16.51
CA ALA A 26 29.99 -2.26 -16.59
C ALA A 26 28.98 -3.29 -17.10
N SER A 27 28.71 -4.29 -16.26
CA SER A 27 27.63 -5.24 -16.48
C SER A 27 26.31 -4.48 -16.34
N GLN A 28 25.61 -4.38 -17.47
CA GLN A 28 24.15 -4.39 -17.54
C GLN A 28 23.45 -3.67 -16.38
N ALA A 29 23.40 -2.34 -16.47
CA ALA A 29 22.28 -1.62 -15.86
C ALA A 29 21.02 -2.17 -16.53
N ASP A 30 20.21 -2.86 -15.73
CA ASP A 30 19.03 -3.58 -16.16
C ASP A 30 18.04 -2.62 -16.83
N GLU A 31 17.88 -2.80 -18.13
CA GLU A 31 16.97 -2.07 -18.99
C GLU A 31 15.58 -2.73 -18.91
N SER A 32 14.97 -2.81 -17.71
CA SER A 32 13.52 -3.02 -17.54
C SER A 32 13.03 -2.84 -16.09
N ALA A 33 13.17 -1.65 -15.51
CA ALA A 33 12.19 -1.25 -14.48
C ALA A 33 10.86 -0.98 -15.19
N LYS A 34 10.14 -2.05 -15.54
CA LYS A 34 8.76 -1.96 -15.99
C LYS A 34 8.01 -1.31 -14.83
N THR A 35 7.63 -0.04 -14.94
CA THR A 35 6.80 0.64 -13.95
C THR A 35 5.52 -0.17 -13.77
N SER A 36 5.36 -0.83 -12.62
CA SER A 36 4.16 -1.62 -12.32
C SER A 36 2.94 -0.70 -12.25
N SER A 37 1.83 -1.08 -12.88
CA SER A 37 0.56 -0.37 -12.71
C SER A 37 -0.04 -0.69 -11.34
N PHE A 38 -0.88 0.19 -10.79
CA PHE A 38 -1.60 -0.10 -9.55
C PHE A 38 -2.33 -1.45 -9.60
N ALA A 39 -3.00 -1.74 -10.72
CA ALA A 39 -3.81 -2.95 -10.90
C ALA A 39 -3.00 -4.25 -11.06
N ASP A 40 -1.66 -4.20 -11.10
CA ASP A 40 -0.83 -5.41 -11.10
C ASP A 40 -0.91 -6.20 -9.78
N GLU A 41 -1.42 -5.57 -8.71
CA GLU A 41 -1.59 -6.16 -7.39
C GLU A 41 -3.06 -6.37 -7.03
N GLU A 42 -3.35 -7.50 -6.41
CA GLU A 42 -4.72 -7.88 -6.00
C GLU A 42 -5.02 -7.60 -4.52
N LEU A 43 -4.01 -7.22 -3.73
CA LEU A 43 -4.14 -6.98 -2.30
C LEU A 43 -3.75 -5.54 -1.97
N ILE A 44 -4.65 -4.83 -1.31
CA ILE A 44 -4.43 -3.52 -0.71
C ILE A 44 -4.40 -3.69 0.81
N ALA A 45 -3.32 -3.26 1.46
CA ALA A 45 -3.21 -3.31 2.92
C ALA A 45 -4.10 -2.21 3.52
N HIS A 46 -5.23 -2.60 4.10
CA HIS A 46 -6.21 -1.70 4.70
C HIS A 46 -5.62 -1.04 5.96
N ALA A 47 -5.65 0.29 6.03
CA ALA A 47 -5.03 1.09 7.08
C ALA A 47 -3.57 0.70 7.36
N LEU A 48 -2.82 0.49 6.27
CA LEU A 48 -1.45 -0.04 6.19
C LEU A 48 -1.28 -1.52 6.60
N GLY A 49 -2.41 -2.22 6.72
CA GLY A 49 -2.54 -3.61 7.10
C GLY A 49 -2.48 -3.83 8.61
N GLY A 50 -2.86 -5.02 9.03
CA GLY A 50 -2.86 -5.43 10.42
C GLY A 50 -1.48 -5.81 10.94
N ILE A 51 -1.26 -5.63 12.24
CA ILE A 51 -0.01 -5.95 12.93
C ILE A 51 -0.26 -6.50 14.33
N SER A 52 0.30 -7.68 14.61
CA SER A 52 0.16 -8.39 15.89
C SER A 52 -1.31 -8.58 16.34
N GLY A 53 -2.22 -8.84 15.40
CA GLY A 53 -3.65 -9.03 15.65
C GLY A 53 -4.45 -7.73 15.75
N GLU A 54 -3.81 -6.56 15.63
CA GLU A 54 -4.49 -5.27 15.61
C GLU A 54 -4.67 -4.77 14.17
N ALA A 55 -5.86 -4.29 13.84
CA ALA A 55 -6.20 -3.68 12.55
C ALA A 55 -6.30 -2.15 12.69
N ALA A 56 -6.50 -1.43 11.57
CA ALA A 56 -6.76 0.01 11.57
C ALA A 56 -5.68 0.88 12.25
N THR A 57 -4.45 0.38 12.36
CA THR A 57 -3.40 1.05 13.14
C THR A 57 -2.82 2.28 12.44
N ASN A 58 -2.88 2.34 11.10
CA ASN A 58 -2.31 3.42 10.30
C ASN A 58 -0.85 3.75 10.68
N SER A 59 -0.10 2.73 11.12
CA SER A 59 1.19 2.91 11.79
C SER A 59 2.39 2.58 10.92
N TYR A 60 3.54 3.16 11.30
CA TYR A 60 4.81 2.91 10.61
C TYR A 60 5.20 1.43 10.63
N GLU A 61 5.01 0.78 11.79
CA GLU A 61 5.33 -0.62 11.98
C GLU A 61 4.42 -1.53 11.14
N ALA A 62 3.13 -1.20 11.00
CA ALA A 62 2.21 -1.92 10.13
C ALA A 62 2.67 -1.88 8.67
N PHE A 63 3.01 -0.69 8.15
CA PHE A 63 3.54 -0.56 6.80
C PHE A 63 4.76 -1.46 6.58
N LEU A 64 5.77 -1.36 7.46
CA LEU A 64 6.99 -2.16 7.32
C LEU A 64 6.71 -3.66 7.37
N ALA A 65 5.94 -4.10 8.36
CA ALA A 65 5.64 -5.51 8.53
C ALA A 65 4.88 -6.09 7.33
N ASN A 66 3.96 -5.32 6.74
CA ASN A 66 3.16 -5.78 5.61
C ASN A 66 3.89 -5.64 4.27
N TYR A 67 4.78 -4.65 4.12
CA TYR A 67 5.71 -4.58 3.00
C TYR A 67 6.62 -5.82 2.93
N GLU A 68 7.18 -6.24 4.07
CA GLU A 68 8.01 -7.46 4.18
C GLU A 68 7.22 -8.74 3.87
N LYS A 69 5.90 -8.74 4.11
CA LYS A 69 5.00 -9.84 3.72
C LYS A 69 4.58 -9.81 2.25
N GLY A 70 5.00 -8.79 1.50
CA GLY A 70 4.81 -8.71 0.06
C GLY A 70 3.73 -7.72 -0.40
N TYR A 71 3.14 -6.93 0.50
CA TYR A 71 2.24 -5.86 0.07
C TYR A 71 2.98 -4.79 -0.71
N ARG A 72 2.36 -4.33 -1.80
CA ARG A 72 2.82 -3.20 -2.62
C ARG A 72 1.76 -2.13 -2.86
N ARG A 73 0.52 -2.36 -2.41
CA ARG A 73 -0.55 -1.36 -2.36
C ARG A 73 -0.97 -1.22 -0.91
N PHE A 74 -1.02 0.02 -0.45
CA PHE A 74 -1.40 0.36 0.91
C PHE A 74 -2.50 1.41 0.84
N GLU A 75 -3.46 1.33 1.75
CA GLU A 75 -4.42 2.40 1.98
C GLU A 75 -4.12 3.01 3.36
N ALA A 76 -4.35 4.32 3.51
CA ALA A 76 -4.28 4.98 4.80
C ALA A 76 -5.41 5.98 4.96
N ASP A 77 -6.04 5.93 6.14
CA ASP A 77 -7.02 6.90 6.58
C ASP A 77 -6.34 8.23 6.84
N LEU A 78 -6.84 9.33 6.28
CA LEU A 78 -6.22 10.65 6.35
C LEU A 78 -7.20 11.72 6.80
N ILE A 79 -7.01 12.22 8.02
CA ILE A 79 -7.84 13.26 8.61
C ILE A 79 -6.99 14.45 9.10
N LEU A 80 -7.58 15.66 9.13
CA LEU A 80 -6.87 16.84 9.63
C LEU A 80 -6.80 16.84 11.16
N SER A 81 -5.62 17.14 11.70
CA SER A 81 -5.43 17.58 13.09
C SER A 81 -6.02 18.99 13.31
N SER A 82 -6.18 19.42 14.56
CA SER A 82 -6.73 20.76 14.88
C SER A 82 -5.87 21.92 14.36
N ASP A 83 -4.56 21.69 14.20
CA ASP A 83 -3.60 22.62 13.60
C ASP A 83 -3.43 22.43 12.08
N GLY A 84 -4.28 21.61 11.45
CA GLY A 84 -4.41 21.51 9.99
C GLY A 84 -3.34 20.66 9.30
N VAL A 85 -2.76 19.68 9.99
CA VAL A 85 -1.84 18.68 9.43
C VAL A 85 -2.63 17.41 9.14
N LEU A 86 -2.39 16.78 7.98
CA LEU A 86 -2.96 15.47 7.68
C LEU A 86 -2.26 14.36 8.49
N VAL A 87 -3.04 13.66 9.30
CA VAL A 87 -2.62 12.53 10.13
C VAL A 87 -3.19 11.22 9.62
N ALA A 88 -2.44 10.13 9.79
CA ALA A 88 -2.86 8.78 9.44
C ALA A 88 -3.72 8.22 10.58
N ARG A 89 -5.04 8.38 10.49
CA ARG A 89 -6.03 8.02 11.52
C ARG A 89 -7.44 8.00 10.89
N HIS A 90 -8.25 7.01 11.28
CA HIS A 90 -9.61 6.79 10.78
C HIS A 90 -10.56 7.99 11.03
N ASP A 91 -10.81 8.35 12.29
CA ASP A 91 -11.65 9.50 12.65
C ASP A 91 -11.28 10.07 14.03
N TRP A 92 -11.89 11.17 14.43
CA TRP A 92 -11.73 11.80 15.75
C TRP A 92 -12.90 11.53 16.71
N ASP A 93 -13.66 10.47 16.48
CA ASP A 93 -14.79 10.15 17.33
C ASP A 93 -14.31 9.57 18.67
N SER A 94 -15.07 9.87 19.73
CA SER A 94 -14.73 9.52 21.12
C SER A 94 -14.48 8.02 21.32
N TYR A 95 -15.21 7.15 20.58
CA TYR A 95 -15.08 5.70 20.69
C TYR A 95 -13.70 5.18 20.27
N LEU A 96 -12.99 5.89 19.39
CA LEU A 96 -11.66 5.48 18.94
C LEU A 96 -10.56 5.92 19.89
N PHE A 97 -10.74 6.93 20.73
CA PHE A 97 -9.65 7.43 21.57
C PHE A 97 -9.14 6.38 22.54
N ASP A 98 -10.02 5.64 23.20
CA ASP A 98 -9.59 4.60 24.15
C ASP A 98 -8.97 3.37 23.45
N TYR A 99 -9.27 3.16 22.17
CA TYR A 99 -8.64 2.10 21.38
C TYR A 99 -7.29 2.55 20.78
N ILE A 100 -7.28 3.71 20.12
CA ILE A 100 -6.16 4.21 19.34
C ILE A 100 -5.15 4.95 20.22
N GLN A 101 -5.57 5.81 21.14
CA GLN A 101 -4.66 6.66 21.95
C GLN A 101 -5.16 6.82 23.40
N SER A 102 -5.33 5.70 24.11
CA SER A 102 -5.87 5.65 25.48
C SER A 102 -5.10 6.48 26.51
N THR A 103 -3.85 6.82 26.21
CA THR A 103 -2.98 7.63 27.07
C THR A 103 -3.24 9.14 26.99
N LEU A 104 -4.08 9.60 26.07
CA LEU A 104 -4.49 11.01 26.01
C LEU A 104 -5.30 11.39 27.26
N PRO A 105 -5.16 12.63 27.77
CA PRO A 105 -6.05 13.17 28.80
C PRO A 105 -7.52 13.09 28.36
N ASP A 106 -8.44 12.79 29.28
CA ASP A 106 -9.86 12.62 28.92
C ASP A 106 -10.49 13.90 28.34
N ASP A 107 -9.99 15.08 28.73
CA ASP A 107 -10.40 16.38 28.19
C ASP A 107 -9.85 16.66 26.77
N GLU A 108 -8.93 15.82 26.27
CA GLU A 108 -8.42 15.85 24.89
C GLU A 108 -9.03 14.75 24.01
N LYS A 109 -9.95 13.92 24.52
CA LYS A 109 -10.62 12.84 23.78
C LYS A 109 -11.91 13.28 23.09
N GLU A 110 -11.95 14.52 22.63
CA GLU A 110 -13.09 15.09 21.92
C GLU A 110 -12.61 15.88 20.69
N GLY A 111 -12.85 15.31 19.50
CA GLY A 111 -12.51 15.97 18.24
C GLY A 111 -11.01 16.03 17.92
N PRO A 112 -10.61 16.81 16.91
CA PRO A 112 -9.22 16.87 16.46
C PRO A 112 -8.27 17.47 17.51
N ILE A 113 -7.10 16.85 17.67
CA ILE A 113 -6.01 17.37 18.54
C ILE A 113 -4.83 17.90 17.69
N PRO A 114 -3.91 18.71 18.25
CA PRO A 114 -2.75 19.20 17.51
C PRO A 114 -1.83 18.06 17.07
N PHE A 115 -1.18 18.19 15.90
CA PHE A 115 -0.31 17.16 15.35
C PHE A 115 0.80 16.71 16.31
N ARG A 116 1.36 17.67 17.05
CA ARG A 116 2.40 17.38 18.05
C ARG A 116 1.91 16.39 19.11
N ASP A 117 0.70 16.60 19.60
CA ASP A 117 0.12 15.81 20.69
C ASP A 117 -0.38 14.45 20.17
N PHE A 118 -0.90 14.42 18.94
CA PHE A 118 -1.11 13.16 18.21
C PHE A 118 0.18 12.35 18.07
N LYS A 119 1.31 12.99 17.73
CA LYS A 119 2.59 12.29 17.55
C LYS A 119 3.24 11.83 18.86
N SER A 120 2.91 12.44 19.99
CA SER A 120 3.49 12.07 21.30
C SER A 120 2.87 10.83 21.91
N HIS A 121 1.68 10.42 21.45
CA HIS A 121 0.96 9.26 21.98
C HIS A 121 0.97 8.11 20.98
N LYS A 122 1.46 6.94 21.41
CA LYS A 122 1.54 5.75 20.56
C LYS A 122 0.16 5.22 20.22
N ILE A 123 0.00 4.77 18.98
CA ILE A 123 -1.19 4.05 18.54
C ILE A 123 -1.25 2.71 19.28
N MET A 124 -2.36 2.47 19.98
CA MET A 124 -2.61 1.29 20.83
C MET A 124 -1.49 1.05 21.86
N GLY A 125 -0.84 2.13 22.31
CA GLY A 125 0.29 2.09 23.24
C GLY A 125 1.59 1.49 22.69
N LYS A 126 1.60 1.03 21.43
CA LYS A 126 2.68 0.23 20.84
C LYS A 126 3.33 0.92 19.65
N TYR A 127 2.52 1.43 18.72
CA TYR A 127 2.96 1.76 17.38
C TYR A 127 3.13 3.27 17.17
N LYS A 128 3.97 3.62 16.21
CA LYS A 128 4.32 5.01 15.92
C LYS A 128 3.24 5.66 15.05
N PRO A 129 2.56 6.71 15.53
CA PRO A 129 1.62 7.49 14.72
C PRO A 129 2.35 8.15 13.54
N MET A 130 1.65 8.34 12.43
CA MET A 130 2.20 8.95 11.21
C MET A 130 1.35 10.13 10.73
N GLY A 131 2.00 11.13 10.13
CA GLY A 131 1.33 12.08 9.27
C GLY A 131 1.66 11.85 7.80
N ILE A 132 1.03 12.62 6.93
CA ILE A 132 1.25 12.53 5.48
C ILE A 132 2.72 12.67 5.07
N LYS A 133 3.51 13.44 5.82
CA LYS A 133 4.95 13.58 5.59
C LYS A 133 5.70 12.25 5.74
N GLU A 134 5.32 11.43 6.72
CA GLU A 134 5.94 10.12 6.90
C GLU A 134 5.50 9.13 5.81
N LEU A 135 4.22 9.15 5.42
CA LEU A 135 3.71 8.32 4.32
C LEU A 135 4.40 8.63 2.99
N ILE A 136 4.59 9.91 2.66
CA ILE A 136 5.30 10.32 1.44
C ILE A 136 6.76 9.88 1.46
N ARG A 137 7.42 9.94 2.62
CA ARG A 137 8.79 9.39 2.76
C ARG A 137 8.83 7.88 2.58
N LEU A 138 7.81 7.16 3.03
CA LEU A 138 7.69 5.73 2.78
C LEU A 138 7.58 5.46 1.27
N LEU A 139 6.71 6.17 0.55
CA LEU A 139 6.64 6.05 -0.91
C LEU A 139 7.99 6.33 -1.56
N ASP A 140 8.70 7.38 -1.16
CA ASP A 140 10.03 7.72 -1.69
C ASP A 140 11.07 6.61 -1.45
N MET A 141 11.08 6.01 -0.25
CA MET A 141 12.00 4.92 0.09
C MET A 141 11.64 3.57 -0.55
N TYR A 142 10.36 3.34 -0.84
CA TYR A 142 9.83 2.09 -1.38
C TYR A 142 9.16 2.35 -2.74
N PRO A 143 9.95 2.46 -3.82
CA PRO A 143 9.48 2.97 -5.12
C PRO A 143 8.48 2.05 -5.86
N ASP A 144 8.36 0.80 -5.43
CA ASP A 144 7.40 -0.19 -5.93
C ASP A 144 6.05 -0.17 -5.21
N THR A 145 5.86 0.77 -4.27
CA THR A 145 4.62 0.90 -3.48
C THR A 145 3.70 2.00 -4.01
N TYR A 146 2.39 1.78 -3.86
CA TYR A 146 1.35 2.80 -4.06
C TYR A 146 0.60 3.04 -2.75
N LEU A 147 0.08 4.26 -2.60
CA LEU A 147 -0.76 4.69 -1.49
C LEU A 147 -2.14 5.11 -2.02
N VAL A 148 -3.19 4.43 -1.57
CA VAL A 148 -4.58 4.87 -1.70
C VAL A 148 -4.88 5.82 -0.52
N THR A 149 -5.48 6.98 -0.80
CA THR A 149 -5.83 7.94 0.27
C THR A 149 -7.29 7.84 0.63
N ASP A 150 -7.59 7.51 1.89
CA ASP A 150 -8.97 7.43 2.38
C ASP A 150 -9.25 8.62 3.31
N THR A 151 -9.84 9.70 2.77
CA THR A 151 -10.03 10.95 3.53
C THR A 151 -11.42 11.12 4.16
N LYS A 152 -12.42 10.34 3.72
CA LYS A 152 -13.83 10.37 4.18
C LYS A 152 -14.43 11.78 4.37
N GLU A 153 -14.10 12.73 3.50
CA GLU A 153 -14.50 14.14 3.64
C GLU A 153 -15.50 14.56 2.56
N THR A 154 -16.46 15.40 2.93
CA THR A 154 -17.53 15.93 2.05
C THR A 154 -17.49 17.45 1.91
N ASP A 155 -16.84 18.19 2.82
CA ASP A 155 -16.69 19.64 2.69
C ASP A 155 -15.70 19.99 1.57
N PRO A 156 -16.12 20.74 0.52
CA PRO A 156 -15.26 21.06 -0.62
C PRO A 156 -13.97 21.80 -0.27
N ASN A 157 -13.99 22.66 0.76
CA ASN A 157 -12.82 23.41 1.19
C ASN A 157 -11.84 22.51 1.95
N ILE A 158 -12.36 21.57 2.74
CA ILE A 158 -11.53 20.61 3.47
C ILE A 158 -10.90 19.62 2.48
N ILE A 159 -11.67 19.07 1.53
CA ILE A 159 -11.15 18.20 0.46
C ILE A 159 -9.98 18.92 -0.25
N ARG A 160 -10.22 20.15 -0.75
CA ARG A 160 -9.18 20.94 -1.42
C ARG A 160 -7.93 21.08 -0.55
N LYS A 161 -8.10 21.46 0.72
CA LYS A 161 -7.00 21.64 1.67
C LYS A 161 -6.22 20.34 1.90
N GLN A 162 -6.88 19.20 2.06
CA GLN A 162 -6.24 17.89 2.25
C GLN A 162 -5.34 17.56 1.06
N PHE A 163 -5.85 17.65 -0.17
CA PHE A 163 -5.07 17.34 -1.37
C PHE A 163 -3.97 18.38 -1.66
N GLU A 164 -4.18 19.66 -1.36
CA GLU A 164 -3.13 20.67 -1.43
C GLU A 164 -1.98 20.37 -0.47
N ILE A 165 -2.29 19.87 0.75
CA ILE A 165 -1.28 19.41 1.71
C ILE A 165 -0.49 18.22 1.15
N ILE A 166 -1.17 17.22 0.58
CA ILE A 166 -0.52 16.04 -0.02
C ILE A 166 0.45 16.46 -1.11
N VAL A 167 -0.02 17.26 -2.08
CA VAL A 167 0.78 17.73 -3.23
C VAL A 167 1.95 18.58 -2.77
N LYS A 168 1.71 19.51 -1.83
CA LYS A 168 2.78 20.33 -1.24
C LYS A 168 3.86 19.46 -0.60
N LYS A 169 3.48 18.46 0.20
CA LYS A 169 4.44 17.59 0.90
C LYS A 169 5.19 16.68 -0.05
N ALA A 170 4.56 16.23 -1.12
CA ALA A 170 5.24 15.47 -2.17
C ALA A 170 6.30 16.34 -2.86
N ASN A 171 5.94 17.55 -3.29
CA ASN A 171 6.89 18.49 -3.91
C ASN A 171 8.05 18.89 -2.99
N GLU A 172 7.84 18.94 -1.67
CA GLU A 172 8.91 19.19 -0.69
C GLU A 172 9.90 18.01 -0.53
N ILE A 173 9.49 16.78 -0.84
CA ILE A 173 10.28 15.55 -0.63
C ILE A 173 10.80 15.00 -1.96
N ASN A 174 9.87 14.55 -2.80
CA ASN A 174 10.12 14.03 -4.13
C ASN A 174 8.79 14.08 -4.91
N PRO A 175 8.63 14.93 -5.95
CA PRO A 175 7.39 15.04 -6.70
C PRO A 175 6.98 13.75 -7.42
N ASP A 176 7.93 12.86 -7.75
CA ASP A 176 7.65 11.61 -8.48
C ASP A 176 6.74 10.64 -7.70
N VAL A 177 6.66 10.79 -6.37
CA VAL A 177 5.74 10.01 -5.52
C VAL A 177 4.28 10.26 -5.86
N LEU A 178 3.93 11.41 -6.45
CA LEU A 178 2.56 11.73 -6.87
C LEU A 178 2.05 10.77 -7.95
N ASN A 179 2.95 10.11 -8.69
CA ASN A 179 2.58 9.09 -9.66
C ASN A 179 2.11 7.78 -9.00
N ARG A 180 2.27 7.65 -7.68
CA ARG A 180 1.96 6.45 -6.89
C ARG A 180 1.00 6.74 -5.74
N ILE A 181 0.38 7.93 -5.74
CA ILE A 181 -0.73 8.25 -4.85
C ILE A 181 -2.01 8.12 -5.68
N VAL A 182 -2.95 7.31 -5.17
CA VAL A 182 -4.25 7.04 -5.78
C VAL A 182 -5.33 7.64 -4.88
N PRO A 183 -5.83 8.84 -5.18
CA PRO A 183 -6.97 9.40 -4.46
C PRO A 183 -8.16 8.44 -4.48
N GLU A 184 -8.67 8.06 -3.30
CA GLU A 184 -9.99 7.45 -3.17
C GLU A 184 -11.05 8.56 -3.12
N ILE A 185 -12.05 8.45 -3.99
CA ILE A 185 -13.00 9.52 -4.31
C ILE A 185 -14.41 9.04 -3.99
N TYR A 186 -15.17 9.82 -3.21
CA TYR A 186 -16.51 9.45 -2.73
C TYR A 186 -17.67 10.11 -3.46
N SER A 187 -17.38 11.07 -4.36
CA SER A 187 -18.39 11.77 -5.14
C SER A 187 -17.81 12.37 -6.41
N GLU A 188 -18.67 12.69 -7.37
CA GLU A 188 -18.30 13.39 -8.59
C GLU A 188 -17.72 14.79 -8.29
N ASP A 189 -18.27 15.48 -7.29
CA ASP A 189 -17.77 16.79 -6.85
C ASP A 189 -16.35 16.67 -6.26
N MET A 190 -16.11 15.67 -5.41
CA MET A 190 -14.78 15.40 -4.87
C MET A 190 -13.77 15.11 -6.00
N LEU A 191 -14.16 14.30 -6.99
CA LEU A 191 -13.33 14.01 -8.17
C LEU A 191 -12.85 15.29 -8.85
N GLN A 192 -13.78 16.21 -9.13
CA GLN A 192 -13.50 17.47 -9.80
C GLN A 192 -12.59 18.37 -8.95
N ILE A 193 -12.84 18.44 -7.64
CA ILE A 193 -12.01 19.21 -6.70
C ILE A 193 -10.58 18.65 -6.70
N VAL A 194 -10.40 17.34 -6.55
CA VAL A 194 -9.08 16.69 -6.51
C VAL A 194 -8.32 16.93 -7.82
N ARG A 195 -8.96 16.74 -8.97
CA ARG A 195 -8.35 17.03 -10.29
C ARG A 195 -7.94 18.49 -10.44
N SER A 196 -8.69 19.43 -9.86
CA SER A 196 -8.34 20.85 -9.87
C SER A 196 -7.10 21.18 -9.04
N VAL A 197 -6.79 20.37 -8.03
CA VAL A 197 -5.59 20.50 -7.20
C VAL A 197 -4.40 19.85 -7.89
N TYR A 198 -4.55 18.60 -8.36
CA TYR A 198 -3.53 17.87 -9.10
C TYR A 198 -4.13 16.76 -9.94
N ALA A 199 -3.60 16.57 -11.15
CA ALA A 199 -3.99 15.50 -12.05
C ALA A 199 -3.25 14.20 -11.70
N PHE A 200 -3.69 13.51 -10.63
CA PHE A 200 -3.17 12.20 -10.27
C PHE A 200 -3.37 11.20 -11.43
N PRO A 201 -2.37 10.36 -11.78
CA PRO A 201 -2.49 9.45 -12.92
C PRO A 201 -3.61 8.43 -12.78
N GLU A 202 -3.84 7.96 -11.56
CA GLU A 202 -4.89 7.02 -11.21
C GLU A 202 -5.68 7.58 -10.03
N MET A 203 -6.99 7.36 -10.04
CA MET A 203 -7.90 7.63 -8.92
C MET A 203 -8.89 6.47 -8.82
N MET A 204 -9.37 6.21 -7.61
CA MET A 204 -10.29 5.12 -7.33
C MET A 204 -11.63 5.69 -6.88
N LEU A 205 -12.71 5.31 -7.57
CA LEU A 205 -14.06 5.64 -7.10
C LEU A 205 -14.42 4.71 -5.94
N SER A 206 -15.00 5.25 -4.88
CA SER A 206 -15.45 4.47 -3.73
C SER A 206 -16.91 4.75 -3.44
N VAL A 207 -17.71 3.69 -3.35
CA VAL A 207 -19.18 3.78 -3.36
C VAL A 207 -19.84 3.48 -2.02
N TYR A 208 -19.06 3.39 -0.93
CA TYR A 208 -19.59 3.02 0.39
C TYR A 208 -20.02 4.23 1.25
N MET A 209 -19.37 5.39 1.11
CA MET A 209 -19.70 6.57 1.94
C MET A 209 -21.03 7.22 1.55
N GLU A 210 -21.25 7.49 0.26
CA GLU A 210 -22.45 8.20 -0.23
C GLU A 210 -23.55 7.26 -0.79
N ASP A 211 -23.42 5.95 -0.61
CA ASP A 211 -24.32 4.92 -1.20
C ASP A 211 -24.62 5.17 -2.70
N ILE A 212 -23.58 5.51 -3.46
CA ILE A 212 -23.69 5.86 -4.89
C ILE A 212 -24.37 4.70 -5.65
N PRO A 213 -25.53 4.89 -6.30
CA PRO A 213 -26.21 3.83 -7.04
C PRO A 213 -25.35 3.22 -8.16
N ASP A 214 -25.51 1.93 -8.46
CA ASP A 214 -24.71 1.21 -9.46
C ASP A 214 -24.65 1.91 -10.83
N ASP A 215 -25.80 2.37 -11.34
CA ASP A 215 -25.88 3.01 -12.65
C ASP A 215 -25.21 4.41 -12.65
N GLU A 216 -25.18 5.08 -11.51
CA GLU A 216 -24.44 6.33 -11.33
C GLU A 216 -22.93 6.09 -11.23
N ALA A 217 -22.50 5.08 -10.47
CA ALA A 217 -21.10 4.69 -10.42
C ALA A 217 -20.55 4.34 -11.81
N LEU A 218 -21.30 3.56 -12.61
CA LEU A 218 -20.94 3.23 -13.99
C LEU A 218 -20.84 4.47 -14.90
N ARG A 219 -21.74 5.45 -14.72
CA ARG A 219 -21.68 6.72 -15.44
C ARG A 219 -20.40 7.47 -15.10
N ILE A 220 -20.10 7.66 -13.81
CA ILE A 220 -18.90 8.37 -13.34
C ILE A 220 -17.63 7.69 -13.87
N LEU A 221 -17.53 6.36 -13.74
CA LEU A 221 -16.38 5.59 -14.22
C LEU A 221 -16.15 5.80 -15.73
N GLN A 222 -17.22 5.73 -16.53
CA GLN A 222 -17.13 5.91 -17.97
C GLN A 222 -16.81 7.36 -18.38
N GLU A 223 -17.51 8.33 -17.80
CA GLU A 223 -17.38 9.76 -18.13
C GLU A 223 -15.97 10.29 -17.80
N TYR A 224 -15.46 9.90 -16.63
CA TYR A 224 -14.16 10.36 -16.15
C TYR A 224 -13.02 9.39 -16.43
N GLN A 225 -13.28 8.30 -17.16
CA GLN A 225 -12.31 7.27 -17.58
C GLN A 225 -11.54 6.69 -16.40
N LEU A 226 -12.24 6.45 -15.29
CA LEU A 226 -11.67 5.78 -14.12
C LEU A 226 -11.68 4.27 -14.33
N THR A 227 -10.58 3.61 -13.98
CA THR A 227 -10.40 2.17 -14.15
C THR A 227 -10.37 1.41 -12.81
N LEU A 228 -10.54 2.11 -11.68
CA LEU A 228 -10.47 1.55 -10.34
C LEU A 228 -11.75 1.88 -9.56
N ILE A 229 -12.33 0.89 -8.89
CA ILE A 229 -13.45 1.07 -7.96
C ILE A 229 -13.29 0.24 -6.68
N ALA A 230 -13.56 0.85 -5.54
CA ALA A 230 -13.70 0.19 -4.24
C ALA A 230 -15.19 0.03 -3.88
N ILE A 231 -15.61 -1.18 -3.50
CA ILE A 231 -16.99 -1.47 -3.11
C ILE A 231 -17.04 -2.31 -1.82
N PRO A 232 -18.09 -2.16 -0.98
CA PRO A 232 -18.29 -3.05 0.15
C PRO A 232 -18.74 -4.42 -0.33
N GLU A 233 -18.44 -5.47 0.45
CA GLU A 233 -18.71 -6.87 0.06
C GLU A 233 -20.18 -7.14 -0.32
N ASN A 234 -21.12 -6.52 0.40
CA ASN A 234 -22.55 -6.67 0.13
C ASN A 234 -22.99 -6.11 -1.23
N ARG A 235 -22.16 -5.28 -1.88
CA ARG A 235 -22.40 -4.76 -3.24
C ARG A 235 -21.70 -5.54 -4.33
N ALA A 236 -20.91 -6.57 -4.00
CA ALA A 236 -20.24 -7.44 -4.96
C ALA A 236 -21.23 -8.42 -5.63
N ASP A 237 -22.26 -7.89 -6.28
CA ASP A 237 -23.27 -8.62 -7.04
C ASP A 237 -22.77 -8.96 -8.46
N ALA A 238 -23.14 -10.14 -8.95
CA ALA A 238 -22.68 -10.65 -10.25
C ALA A 238 -23.12 -9.79 -11.45
N LYS A 239 -24.27 -9.11 -11.39
CA LYS A 239 -24.74 -8.23 -12.47
C LYS A 239 -23.90 -6.94 -12.48
N PHE A 240 -23.64 -6.37 -11.31
CA PHE A 240 -22.84 -5.15 -11.20
C PHE A 240 -21.38 -5.40 -11.60
N LEU A 241 -20.76 -6.45 -11.03
CA LEU A 241 -19.40 -6.86 -11.36
C LEU A 241 -19.21 -7.14 -12.86
N ARG A 242 -20.19 -7.77 -13.52
CA ARG A 242 -20.12 -7.99 -14.97
C ARG A 242 -20.07 -6.68 -15.75
N LYS A 243 -20.94 -5.71 -15.42
CA LYS A 243 -20.94 -4.39 -16.08
C LYS A 243 -19.61 -3.66 -15.89
N LEU A 244 -19.04 -3.69 -14.67
CA LEU A 244 -17.73 -3.09 -14.37
C LEU A 244 -16.61 -3.75 -15.19
N ASN A 245 -16.57 -5.08 -15.23
CA ASN A 245 -15.57 -5.82 -15.99
C ASN A 245 -15.69 -5.60 -17.52
N GLU A 246 -16.91 -5.49 -18.05
CA GLU A 246 -17.16 -5.13 -19.46
C GLU A 246 -16.63 -3.73 -19.81
N GLN A 247 -16.53 -2.83 -18.82
CA GLN A 247 -15.91 -1.51 -18.94
C GLN A 247 -14.41 -1.50 -18.63
N HIS A 248 -13.78 -2.68 -18.42
CA HIS A 248 -12.39 -2.82 -18.02
C HIS A 248 -12.03 -2.12 -16.69
N VAL A 249 -12.99 -2.06 -15.75
CA VAL A 249 -12.79 -1.50 -14.41
C VAL A 249 -12.34 -2.60 -13.44
N HIS A 250 -11.23 -2.37 -12.75
CA HIS A 250 -10.73 -3.24 -11.69
C HIS A 250 -11.47 -2.97 -10.38
N VAL A 251 -12.16 -3.99 -9.89
CA VAL A 251 -12.96 -3.91 -8.66
C VAL A 251 -12.16 -4.41 -7.47
N TYR A 252 -12.04 -3.58 -6.43
CA TYR A 252 -11.49 -3.93 -5.14
C TYR A 252 -12.61 -3.99 -4.08
N VAL A 253 -12.64 -5.04 -3.27
CA VAL A 253 -13.66 -5.22 -2.22
C VAL A 253 -13.04 -5.07 -0.84
N HIS A 254 -13.67 -4.28 0.03
CA HIS A 254 -13.25 -4.10 1.43
C HIS A 254 -14.27 -4.68 2.42
N THR A 255 -13.86 -5.19 3.59
CA THR A 255 -12.50 -5.64 3.98
C THR A 255 -12.53 -7.15 4.16
N ILE A 256 -11.67 -7.87 3.44
CA ILE A 256 -11.71 -9.33 3.33
C ILE A 256 -10.48 -9.94 3.97
N ASN A 257 -10.68 -10.80 4.98
CA ASN A 257 -9.60 -11.38 5.79
C ASN A 257 -9.54 -12.92 5.71
N SER A 258 -10.33 -13.54 4.83
CA SER A 258 -10.36 -14.99 4.64
C SER A 258 -10.02 -15.37 3.20
N VAL A 259 -9.27 -16.46 3.02
CA VAL A 259 -8.96 -17.01 1.69
C VAL A 259 -10.24 -17.46 0.97
N GLU A 260 -11.20 -17.99 1.73
CA GLU A 260 -12.47 -18.51 1.24
C GLU A 260 -13.31 -17.40 0.57
N ASP A 261 -13.44 -16.25 1.24
CA ASP A 261 -14.16 -15.10 0.70
C ASP A 261 -13.42 -14.47 -0.47
N TYR A 262 -12.10 -14.32 -0.37
CA TYR A 262 -11.28 -13.86 -1.49
C TYR A 262 -11.53 -14.72 -2.74
N GLN A 263 -11.46 -16.05 -2.63
CA GLN A 263 -11.67 -16.94 -3.78
C GLN A 263 -13.11 -16.89 -4.30
N ARG A 264 -14.11 -16.76 -3.42
CA ARG A 264 -15.50 -16.57 -3.83
C ARG A 264 -15.66 -15.29 -4.64
N LEU A 265 -15.12 -14.17 -4.16
CA LEU A 265 -15.16 -12.87 -4.82
C LEU A 265 -14.40 -12.89 -6.15
N LYS A 266 -13.21 -13.51 -6.21
CA LYS A 266 -12.47 -13.70 -7.47
C LYS A 266 -13.30 -14.44 -8.52
N LYS A 267 -14.06 -15.48 -8.12
CA LYS A 267 -14.96 -16.21 -9.04
C LYS A 267 -16.12 -15.36 -9.55
N LEU A 268 -16.55 -14.35 -8.79
CA LEU A 268 -17.59 -13.40 -9.20
C LEU A 268 -17.05 -12.31 -10.14
N GLY A 269 -15.73 -12.22 -10.34
CA GLY A 269 -15.09 -11.22 -11.20
C GLY A 269 -14.55 -10.01 -10.45
N VAL A 270 -14.34 -10.11 -9.12
CA VAL A 270 -13.58 -9.11 -8.36
C VAL A 270 -12.10 -9.19 -8.76
N HIS A 271 -11.47 -8.02 -8.94
CA HIS A 271 -10.05 -7.94 -9.27
C HIS A 271 -9.18 -8.18 -8.04
N GLY A 272 -9.43 -7.45 -6.96
CA GLY A 272 -8.65 -7.53 -5.72
C GLY A 272 -9.46 -7.21 -4.47
N ILE A 273 -8.80 -7.11 -3.33
CA ILE A 273 -9.42 -6.82 -2.05
C ILE A 273 -8.57 -5.87 -1.21
N TYR A 274 -9.23 -5.19 -0.29
CA TYR A 274 -8.60 -4.60 0.89
C TYR A 274 -8.57 -5.66 1.98
N SER A 275 -7.46 -5.75 2.71
CA SER A 275 -7.31 -6.73 3.79
C SER A 275 -6.46 -6.20 4.93
N ASP A 276 -6.81 -6.63 6.15
CA ASP A 276 -5.98 -6.42 7.33
C ASP A 276 -4.96 -7.56 7.49
N PHE A 277 -5.35 -8.80 7.20
CA PHE A 277 -4.61 -9.99 7.63
C PHE A 277 -4.44 -11.08 6.59
N LEU A 278 -4.95 -10.93 5.37
CA LEU A 278 -4.75 -11.91 4.31
C LEU A 278 -3.48 -11.59 3.51
N TYR A 279 -2.63 -12.59 3.29
CA TYR A 279 -1.39 -12.42 2.52
C TYR A 279 -1.36 -13.31 1.28
N LYS A 280 -0.59 -12.91 0.26
CA LYS A 280 -0.43 -13.64 -1.00
C LYS A 280 -0.01 -15.10 -0.78
N GLN A 281 0.89 -15.33 0.17
CA GLN A 281 1.39 -16.68 0.48
C GLN A 281 0.28 -17.58 1.03
N GLU A 282 -0.68 -17.05 1.80
CA GLU A 282 -1.80 -17.84 2.32
C GLU A 282 -2.76 -18.24 1.21
N ILE A 283 -3.04 -17.32 0.28
CA ILE A 283 -3.84 -17.59 -0.92
C ILE A 283 -3.17 -18.67 -1.77
N GLU A 284 -1.87 -18.54 -2.03
CA GLU A 284 -1.09 -19.51 -2.82
C GLU A 284 -1.06 -20.90 -2.16
N LEU A 285 -0.86 -20.96 -0.84
CA LEU A 285 -0.85 -22.22 -0.09
C LEU A 285 -2.20 -22.91 -0.13
N ASP A 286 -3.30 -22.17 -0.04
CA ASP A 286 -4.63 -22.74 -0.13
C ASP A 286 -4.92 -23.31 -1.53
N LEU A 287 -4.57 -22.59 -2.59
CA LEU A 287 -4.69 -23.09 -3.96
C LEU A 287 -3.93 -24.40 -4.17
N ILE A 288 -2.72 -24.52 -3.59
CA ILE A 288 -1.94 -25.77 -3.63
C ILE A 288 -2.66 -26.90 -2.88
N ARG A 289 -3.27 -26.62 -1.72
CA ARG A 289 -4.03 -27.63 -0.95
C ARG A 289 -5.27 -28.10 -1.71
N GLN A 290 -5.99 -27.19 -2.35
CA GLN A 290 -7.16 -27.52 -3.17
C GLN A 290 -6.79 -28.39 -4.37
N ALA A 291 -5.71 -28.06 -5.08
CA ALA A 291 -5.22 -28.85 -6.21
C ALA A 291 -4.87 -30.29 -5.81
N ARG A 292 -4.14 -30.48 -4.70
CA ARG A 292 -3.82 -31.81 -4.17
C ARG A 292 -5.07 -32.60 -3.78
N THR A 293 -6.04 -31.95 -3.15
CA THR A 293 -7.31 -32.59 -2.76
C THR A 293 -8.12 -33.02 -3.98
N ALA A 294 -8.11 -32.24 -5.06
CA ALA A 294 -8.79 -32.58 -6.31
C ALA A 294 -8.11 -33.75 -7.02
N GLU A 295 -6.78 -33.88 -6.96
CA GLU A 295 -6.03 -35.02 -7.47
C GLU A 295 -6.37 -36.32 -6.74
N ASP A 296 -6.34 -36.29 -5.40
CA ASP A 296 -6.67 -37.44 -4.56
C ASP A 296 -8.11 -37.94 -4.84
N LYS A 297 -9.03 -37.02 -5.17
CA LYS A 297 -10.41 -37.34 -5.54
C LYS A 297 -10.61 -37.78 -6.99
N SER A 298 -9.75 -37.34 -7.92
CA SER A 298 -9.92 -37.59 -9.37
C SER A 298 -9.09 -38.76 -9.91
N GLY A 299 -8.05 -39.22 -9.19
CA GLY A 299 -7.19 -40.31 -9.62
C GLY A 299 -6.34 -40.02 -10.88
N PHE A 300 -6.19 -38.75 -11.27
CA PHE A 300 -5.48 -38.33 -12.49
C PHE A 300 -3.97 -38.01 -12.28
N SER A 301 -3.19 -38.18 -13.36
CA SER A 301 -1.73 -38.41 -13.40
C SER A 301 -0.82 -37.24 -12.95
N LYS A 302 0.19 -37.60 -12.12
CA LYS A 302 1.36 -36.79 -11.63
C LYS A 302 2.05 -35.87 -12.66
N ARG A 303 1.84 -36.08 -13.96
CA ARG A 303 2.56 -35.41 -15.06
C ARG A 303 2.12 -33.94 -15.26
N MET A 304 0.90 -33.57 -14.90
CA MET A 304 0.39 -32.20 -15.07
C MET A 304 0.92 -31.25 -13.98
N VAL A 305 1.06 -31.76 -12.75
CA VAL A 305 1.66 -31.05 -11.60
C VAL A 305 3.14 -30.77 -11.82
N GLN A 306 3.90 -31.73 -12.36
CA GLN A 306 5.31 -31.48 -12.71
C GLN A 306 5.47 -30.36 -13.74
N ASN A 307 4.48 -30.19 -14.64
CA ASN A 307 4.49 -29.11 -15.61
C ASN A 307 4.10 -27.76 -14.98
N MET A 308 3.13 -27.71 -14.06
CA MET A 308 2.78 -26.48 -13.33
C MET A 308 3.85 -26.07 -12.31
N VAL A 309 4.32 -26.99 -11.48
CA VAL A 309 5.42 -26.77 -10.52
C VAL A 309 6.73 -26.44 -11.26
N GLY A 310 6.99 -27.07 -12.40
CA GLY A 310 8.14 -26.79 -13.27
C GLY A 310 8.05 -25.44 -13.99
N TRP A 311 6.84 -24.97 -14.31
CA TRP A 311 6.62 -23.63 -14.85
C TRP A 311 6.82 -22.55 -13.77
N MET A 312 6.30 -22.77 -12.56
CA MET A 312 6.39 -21.80 -11.45
C MET A 312 7.80 -21.68 -10.86
N THR A 313 8.58 -22.76 -10.81
CA THR A 313 10.00 -22.72 -10.39
C THR A 313 10.92 -21.96 -11.35
N LYS A 314 10.48 -21.70 -12.59
CA LYS A 314 11.20 -20.84 -13.55
C LYS A 314 10.89 -19.35 -13.38
N ILE A 315 9.85 -18.99 -12.63
CA ILE A 315 9.35 -17.61 -12.51
C ILE A 315 9.72 -16.99 -11.15
N MET A 316 10.11 -17.81 -10.16
CA MET A 316 10.66 -17.30 -8.91
C MET A 316 12.11 -16.80 -9.10
N PRO A 317 12.45 -15.58 -8.66
CA PRO A 317 13.84 -15.16 -8.52
C PRO A 317 14.50 -16.11 -7.52
N LYS A 318 15.68 -16.65 -7.87
CA LYS A 318 16.52 -17.29 -6.87
C LYS A 318 16.98 -16.19 -5.90
N SER A 319 16.75 -16.44 -4.62
CA SER A 319 17.22 -15.65 -3.47
C SER A 319 18.61 -15.06 -3.66
#